data_AF-A0A3M1KYK3-F1
#
_entry.id   AF-A0A3M1KYK3-F1
#
_cell.length_a   1.000
_cell.length_b   1.000
_cell.length_c   1.000
_cell.angle_alpha   90.00
_cell.angle_beta   90.00
_cell.angle_gamma   90.00
#
_symmetry.space_group_name_H-M   'P 1'
#
loop_
_entity.id
_entity.type
_entity.pdbx_description
1 polymer ?
#
loop_
_entity_poly.entity_id
_entity_poly.type
_entity_poly.pdbx_seq_one_letter_code
_entity_poly.pdbx_strand_id
1 'polypeptide(L)'
;LEEMARRYGRALQGAGLRDEGVAERGFGRWPLILGLLLGLPLALAGAVLNGLPLWLAQKIADWKVRKFEFHASVRVAVGMFLWVFWFLGWVAAAALSGNAVLGAVAVGMPVLGIFALFYRDKLESCLQEWRFRSLPAGMRTELKQMRSALLMRLKKHLGREGSTVNSQAS
;
A
#
# COMPACT_ATOMS: atom_id res chain seq x y z
N LEU A 1 19.00 -10.91 -17.33
CA LEU A 1 17.82 -10.16 -16.85
C LEU A 1 17.96 -9.86 -15.37
N GLU A 2 18.27 -10.87 -14.56
CA GLU A 2 18.49 -10.73 -13.12
C GLU A 2 19.50 -9.64 -12.76
N GLU A 3 20.62 -9.56 -13.46
CA GLU A 3 21.65 -8.55 -13.19
C GLU A 3 21.14 -7.11 -13.40
N MET A 4 20.36 -6.87 -14.46
CA MET A 4 19.73 -5.57 -14.70
C MET A 4 18.70 -5.23 -13.62
N ALA A 5 17.90 -6.23 -13.21
CA ALA A 5 16.92 -6.06 -12.14
C ALA A 5 17.58 -5.75 -10.80
N ARG A 6 18.68 -6.44 -10.46
CA ARG A 6 19.48 -6.18 -9.25
C ARG A 6 20.14 -4.81 -9.30
N ARG A 7 20.68 -4.40 -10.46
CA ARG A 7 21.28 -3.06 -10.63
C ARG A 7 20.23 -1.96 -10.45
N TYR A 8 19.08 -2.10 -11.10
CA TYR A 8 17.96 -1.17 -10.96
C TYR A 8 17.43 -1.13 -9.51
N GLY A 9 17.23 -2.28 -8.88
CA GLY A 9 16.78 -2.38 -7.50
C GLY A 9 17.75 -1.71 -6.52
N ARG A 10 19.06 -1.88 -6.70
CA ARG A 10 20.08 -1.18 -5.89
C ARG A 10 20.05 0.33 -6.09
N ALA A 11 19.87 0.79 -7.34
CA ALA A 11 19.77 2.23 -7.64
C ALA A 11 18.51 2.85 -7.00
N LEU A 12 17.37 2.16 -7.08
CA LEU A 12 16.14 2.54 -6.39
C LEU A 12 16.32 2.59 -4.87
N GLN A 13 16.90 1.53 -4.29
CA GLN A 13 17.13 1.45 -2.85
C GLN A 13 18.07 2.55 -2.35
N GLY A 14 19.14 2.84 -3.09
CA GLY A 14 20.07 3.94 -2.79
C GLY A 14 19.41 5.32 -2.85
N ALA A 15 18.41 5.50 -3.71
CA ALA A 15 17.58 6.71 -3.77
C ALA A 15 16.39 6.70 -2.79
N GLY A 16 16.16 5.59 -2.06
CA GLY A 16 15.00 5.40 -1.20
C GLY A 16 13.66 5.40 -1.95
N LEU A 17 13.66 4.93 -3.20
CA LEU A 17 12.51 4.90 -4.09
C LEU A 17 11.95 3.49 -4.29
N ARG A 18 10.66 3.42 -4.60
CA ARG A 18 9.99 2.24 -5.17
C ARG A 18 9.82 2.44 -6.68
N ASP A 19 9.67 1.34 -7.44
CA ASP A 19 9.42 1.40 -8.90
C ASP A 19 8.20 2.29 -9.24
N GLU A 20 7.19 2.28 -8.37
CA GLU A 20 6.00 3.13 -8.49
C GLU A 20 6.31 4.62 -8.63
N GLY A 21 7.35 5.12 -7.95
CA GLY A 21 7.77 6.52 -8.04
C GLY A 21 8.37 6.89 -9.40
N VAL A 22 9.06 5.94 -10.04
CA VAL A 22 9.64 6.12 -11.40
C VAL A 22 8.59 5.94 -12.49
N ALA A 23 7.52 5.20 -12.20
CA ALA A 23 6.40 4.99 -13.12
C ALA A 23 5.52 6.24 -13.32
N GLU A 24 5.67 7.28 -12.50
CA GLU A 24 4.97 8.58 -12.60
C GLU A 24 3.46 8.43 -12.84
N ARG A 25 2.77 7.68 -11.97
CA ARG A 25 1.37 7.27 -12.17
C ARG A 25 0.34 8.40 -11.99
N GLY A 26 0.70 9.60 -11.54
CA GLY A 26 -0.26 10.71 -11.54
C GLY A 26 0.06 11.95 -10.71
N PHE A 27 1.27 12.12 -10.21
CA PHE A 27 1.66 13.29 -9.43
C PHE A 27 1.57 14.58 -10.26
N GLY A 28 0.97 15.62 -9.68
CA GLY A 28 0.72 16.90 -10.34
C GLY A 28 -0.67 17.06 -10.98
N ARG A 29 -1.56 16.06 -10.86
CA ARG A 29 -2.98 16.26 -11.18
C ARG A 29 -3.64 16.99 -10.02
N TRP A 30 -4.01 18.26 -10.22
CA TRP A 30 -4.72 19.08 -9.21
C TRP A 30 -5.90 18.37 -8.51
N PRO A 31 -6.75 17.60 -9.22
CA PRO A 31 -7.83 16.86 -8.56
C PRO A 31 -7.35 15.79 -7.57
N LEU A 32 -6.18 15.19 -7.81
CA LEU A 32 -5.59 14.20 -6.91
C LEU A 32 -5.11 14.86 -5.61
N ILE A 33 -4.45 16.02 -5.72
CA ILE A 33 -3.95 16.77 -4.55
C ILE A 33 -5.13 17.27 -3.70
N LEU A 34 -6.17 17.78 -4.34
CA LEU A 34 -7.37 18.23 -3.64
C LEU A 34 -8.11 17.07 -2.98
N GLY A 35 -8.23 15.93 -3.66
CA GLY A 35 -8.80 14.70 -3.10
C GLY A 35 -7.99 14.16 -1.91
N LEU A 36 -6.66 14.26 -1.94
CA LEU A 36 -5.80 13.96 -0.80
C LEU A 36 -6.11 14.92 0.36
N LEU A 37 -6.09 16.23 0.14
CA LEU A 37 -6.31 17.21 1.20
C LEU A 37 -7.69 17.07 1.87
N LEU A 38 -8.75 16.90 1.08
CA LEU A 38 -10.11 16.70 1.59
C LEU A 38 -10.32 15.33 2.22
N GLY A 39 -9.62 14.31 1.73
CA GLY A 39 -9.67 12.96 2.28
C GLY A 39 -8.89 12.79 3.58
N LEU A 40 -7.93 13.68 3.87
CA LEU A 40 -7.08 13.60 5.05
C LEU A 40 -7.84 13.49 6.39
N PRO A 41 -8.84 14.35 6.72
CA PRO A 41 -9.58 14.22 7.98
C PRO A 41 -10.33 12.89 8.09
N LEU A 42 -10.90 12.42 6.99
CA LEU A 42 -11.64 11.15 6.93
C LEU A 42 -10.71 9.94 7.09
N ALA A 43 -9.55 9.99 6.43
CA ALA A 43 -8.51 8.98 6.57
C ALA A 43 -7.92 8.95 7.98
N LEU A 44 -7.72 10.12 8.60
CA LEU A 44 -7.23 10.22 9.97
C LEU A 44 -8.24 9.64 10.97
N ALA A 45 -9.53 9.96 10.81
CA ALA A 45 -10.58 9.37 11.63
C ALA A 45 -10.61 7.84 11.48
N GLY A 46 -10.56 7.33 10.24
CA GLY A 46 -10.48 5.90 9.98
C GLY A 46 -9.24 5.24 10.59
N ALA A 47 -8.08 5.89 10.47
CA ALA A 47 -6.82 5.42 11.04
C ALA A 47 -6.82 5.42 12.57
N VAL A 48 -7.43 6.40 13.22
CA VAL A 48 -7.56 6.45 14.69
C VAL A 48 -8.52 5.37 15.17
N LEU A 49 -9.70 5.26 14.55
CA LEU A 49 -10.72 4.28 14.95
C LEU A 49 -10.27 2.83 14.74
N ASN A 50 -9.57 2.54 13.64
CA ASN A 50 -9.14 1.18 13.28
C ASN A 50 -7.68 0.89 13.63
N GLY A 51 -6.88 1.92 13.98
CA GLY A 51 -5.45 1.77 14.22
C GLY A 51 -5.14 1.01 15.50
N LEU A 52 -5.96 1.17 16.55
CA LEU A 52 -5.75 0.50 17.82
C LEU A 52 -5.74 -1.04 17.72
N PRO A 53 -6.78 -1.72 17.16
CA PRO A 53 -6.76 -3.17 17.02
C PRO A 53 -5.63 -3.65 16.11
N LEU A 54 -5.30 -2.91 15.04
CA LEU A 54 -4.22 -3.25 14.11
C LEU A 54 -2.83 -3.15 14.76
N TRP A 55 -2.59 -2.10 15.55
CA TRP A 55 -1.34 -1.91 16.28
C TRP A 55 -1.17 -2.98 17.36
N LEU A 56 -2.25 -3.30 18.08
CA LEU A 56 -2.23 -4.33 19.10
C LEU A 56 -1.97 -5.72 18.49
N ALA A 57 -2.59 -6.01 17.34
CA ALA A 57 -2.32 -7.25 16.60
C ALA A 57 -0.85 -7.39 16.18
N GLN A 58 -0.25 -6.29 15.71
CA GLN A 58 1.17 -6.28 15.38
C GLN A 58 2.03 -6.58 16.61
N LYS A 59 1.76 -5.91 17.74
CA LYS A 59 2.50 -6.17 18.99
C LYS A 59 2.36 -7.61 19.48
N ILE A 60 1.17 -8.20 19.40
CA ILE A 60 0.95 -9.59 19.80
C ILE A 60 1.69 -10.55 18.86
N ALA A 61 1.67 -10.29 17.56
CA ALA A 61 2.40 -11.10 16.58
C ALA A 61 3.91 -11.04 16.82
N ASP A 62 4.47 -9.83 17.02
CA ASP A 62 5.88 -9.61 17.31
C ASP A 62 6.33 -10.30 18.60
N TRP A 63 5.48 -10.29 19.64
CA TRP A 63 5.80 -10.91 20.92
C TRP A 63 5.71 -12.44 20.90
N LYS A 64 4.71 -13.00 20.20
CA LYS A 64 4.37 -14.43 20.30
C LYS A 64 4.97 -15.28 19.17
N VAL A 65 5.31 -14.69 18.04
CA VAL A 65 5.77 -15.43 16.86
C VAL A 65 7.27 -15.25 16.63
N ARG A 66 8.04 -16.31 16.90
CA ARG A 66 9.49 -16.34 16.66
C ARG A 66 9.88 -16.69 15.23
N LYS A 67 9.01 -17.40 14.50
CA LYS A 67 9.25 -17.85 13.12
C LYS A 67 8.65 -16.85 12.13
N PHE A 68 9.47 -16.31 11.23
CA PHE A 68 9.04 -15.32 10.25
C PHE A 68 7.86 -15.79 9.38
N GLU A 69 7.83 -17.07 8.99
CA GLU A 69 6.77 -17.66 8.14
C GLU A 69 5.38 -17.59 8.77
N PHE A 70 5.27 -17.64 10.10
CA PHE A 70 3.98 -17.59 10.79
C PHE A 70 3.54 -16.16 11.15
N HIS A 71 4.44 -15.19 11.02
CA HIS A 71 4.21 -13.83 11.51
C HIS A 71 3.03 -13.16 10.81
N ALA A 72 3.01 -13.23 9.47
CA ALA A 72 1.93 -12.65 8.67
C ALA A 72 0.57 -13.29 8.98
N SER A 73 0.50 -14.63 8.99
CA SER A 73 -0.75 -15.36 9.24
C SER A 73 -1.30 -15.09 10.63
N VAL A 74 -0.44 -15.10 11.65
CA VAL A 74 -0.85 -14.80 13.04
C VAL A 74 -1.30 -13.35 13.18
N ARG A 75 -0.56 -12.40 12.58
CA ARG A 75 -0.94 -10.99 12.61
C ARG A 75 -2.33 -10.76 11.99
N VAL A 76 -2.62 -11.40 10.86
CA VAL A 76 -3.93 -11.33 10.21
C VAL A 76 -5.02 -11.93 11.09
N ALA A 77 -4.80 -13.14 11.62
CA ALA A 77 -5.77 -13.81 12.47
C ALA A 77 -6.08 -12.99 13.74
N VAL A 78 -5.04 -12.59 14.49
CA VAL A 78 -5.18 -11.77 15.71
C VAL A 78 -5.80 -10.42 15.38
N GLY A 79 -5.39 -9.79 14.28
CA GLY A 79 -5.97 -8.52 13.82
C GLY A 79 -7.45 -8.61 13.53
N MET A 80 -7.88 -9.66 12.85
CA MET A 80 -9.30 -9.91 12.58
C MET A 80 -10.09 -10.11 13.88
N PHE A 81 -9.61 -10.96 14.79
CA PHE A 81 -10.28 -11.17 16.08
C PHE A 81 -10.39 -9.87 16.90
N LEU A 82 -9.29 -9.15 17.08
CA LEU A 82 -9.29 -7.88 17.81
C LEU A 82 -10.21 -6.85 17.18
N TRP A 83 -10.21 -6.77 15.85
CA TRP A 83 -11.07 -5.83 15.14
C TRP A 83 -12.56 -6.16 15.33
N VAL A 84 -12.94 -7.44 15.29
CA VAL A 84 -14.34 -7.86 15.54
C VAL A 84 -14.78 -7.48 16.96
N PHE A 85 -13.99 -7.78 17.99
CA PHE A 85 -14.33 -7.39 19.37
C PHE A 85 -14.39 -5.88 19.56
N TRP A 86 -13.47 -5.16 18.93
CA TRP A 86 -13.44 -3.69 18.95
C TRP A 86 -14.69 -3.10 18.28
N PHE A 87 -15.09 -3.63 17.13
CA PHE A 87 -16.32 -3.24 16.42
C PHE A 87 -17.57 -3.52 17.27
N LEU A 88 -17.69 -4.72 17.84
CA LEU A 88 -18.80 -5.08 18.73
C LEU A 88 -18.87 -4.16 19.96
N GLY A 89 -17.72 -3.74 20.50
CA GLY A 89 -17.64 -2.76 21.58
C GLY A 89 -18.25 -1.41 21.19
N TRP A 90 -17.95 -0.91 20.00
CA TRP A 90 -18.55 0.34 19.48
C TRP A 90 -20.06 0.20 19.26
N VAL A 91 -20.52 -0.93 18.71
CA VAL A 91 -21.95 -1.21 18.52
C VAL A 91 -22.68 -1.27 19.86
N ALA A 92 -22.12 -1.96 20.86
CA ALA A 92 -22.69 -2.01 22.21
C ALA A 92 -22.73 -0.63 22.87
N ALA A 93 -21.67 0.17 22.77
CA ALA A 93 -21.63 1.53 23.31
C ALA A 93 -22.68 2.44 22.65
N ALA A 94 -22.88 2.34 21.33
CA ALA A 94 -23.93 3.06 20.62
C ALA A 94 -25.33 2.64 21.08
N ALA A 95 -25.58 1.33 21.21
CA ALA A 95 -26.88 0.80 21.63
C ALA A 95 -27.23 1.20 23.08
N LEU A 96 -26.26 1.13 23.99
CA LEU A 96 -26.47 1.43 25.41
C LEU A 96 -26.61 2.93 25.69
N SER A 97 -25.92 3.77 24.94
CA SER A 97 -25.98 5.23 25.11
C SER A 97 -27.20 5.87 24.46
N GLY A 98 -27.85 5.18 23.50
CA GLY A 98 -28.90 5.77 22.66
C GLY A 98 -28.40 6.92 21.77
N ASN A 99 -27.09 7.14 21.66
CA ASN A 99 -26.51 8.27 20.95
C ASN A 99 -26.40 7.95 19.45
N ALA A 100 -27.20 8.62 18.64
CA ALA A 100 -27.20 8.46 17.19
C ALA A 100 -25.83 8.74 16.54
N VAL A 101 -25.01 9.62 17.11
CA VAL A 101 -23.65 9.91 16.63
C VAL A 101 -22.75 8.69 16.82
N LEU A 102 -22.81 8.03 17.98
CA LEU A 102 -22.05 6.79 18.23
C LEU A 102 -22.53 5.67 17.31
N GLY A 103 -23.83 5.59 17.04
CA GLY A 103 -24.39 4.67 16.04
C GLY A 103 -23.83 4.91 14.64
N ALA A 104 -23.80 6.17 14.19
CA ALA A 104 -23.23 6.55 12.90
C ALA A 104 -21.72 6.23 12.81
N VAL A 105 -20.97 6.48 13.90
CA VAL A 105 -19.54 6.12 13.98
C VAL A 105 -19.35 4.61 13.89
N ALA A 106 -20.11 3.82 14.64
CA ALA A 106 -20.01 2.36 14.62
C ALA A 106 -20.29 1.79 13.21
N VAL A 107 -21.35 2.25 12.54
CA VAL A 107 -21.69 1.81 11.18
C VAL A 107 -20.69 2.32 10.14
N GLY A 108 -20.19 3.55 10.29
CA GLY A 108 -19.21 4.14 9.37
C GLY A 108 -17.79 3.58 9.55
N MET A 109 -17.49 2.98 10.69
CA MET A 109 -16.15 2.54 11.05
C MET A 109 -15.48 1.59 10.04
N PRO A 110 -16.14 0.55 9.50
CA PRO A 110 -15.53 -0.34 8.50
C PRO A 110 -15.20 0.40 7.20
N VAL A 111 -16.10 1.29 6.77
CA VAL A 111 -15.92 2.12 5.57
C VAL A 111 -14.74 3.07 5.75
N LEU A 112 -14.66 3.75 6.90
CA LEU A 112 -13.55 4.63 7.24
C LEU A 112 -12.21 3.87 7.32
N GLY A 113 -12.21 2.63 7.83
CA GLY A 113 -11.01 1.79 7.88
C GLY A 113 -10.49 1.44 6.49
N ILE A 114 -11.37 1.00 5.60
CA ILE A 114 -11.03 0.72 4.20
C ILE A 114 -10.56 1.99 3.49
N PHE A 115 -11.26 3.10 3.68
CA PHE A 115 -10.90 4.39 3.10
C PHE A 115 -9.50 4.83 3.55
N ALA A 116 -9.19 4.75 4.85
CA ALA A 116 -7.88 5.09 5.39
C ALA A 116 -6.75 4.24 4.78
N LEU A 117 -7.00 2.94 4.53
CA LEU A 117 -6.03 2.07 3.88
C LEU A 117 -5.74 2.51 2.44
N PHE A 118 -6.78 2.71 1.63
CA PHE A 118 -6.62 3.20 0.26
C PHE A 118 -5.97 4.57 0.21
N TYR A 119 -6.36 5.46 1.13
CA TYR A 119 -5.79 6.79 1.24
C TYR A 119 -4.29 6.73 1.52
N ARG A 120 -3.86 5.86 2.45
CA ARG A 120 -2.43 5.65 2.75
C ARG A 120 -1.67 5.19 1.52
N ASP A 121 -2.18 4.20 0.79
CA ASP A 121 -1.50 3.68 -0.41
C ASP A 121 -1.36 4.77 -1.48
N LYS A 122 -2.40 5.59 -1.67
CA LYS A 122 -2.35 6.75 -2.58
C LYS A 122 -1.36 7.82 -2.13
N LEU A 123 -1.33 8.11 -0.83
CA LEU A 123 -0.39 9.06 -0.25
C LEU A 123 1.05 8.57 -0.42
N GLU A 124 1.31 7.28 -0.19
CA GLU A 124 2.63 6.67 -0.40
C GLU A 124 3.08 6.78 -1.85
N SER A 125 2.24 6.42 -2.83
CA SER A 125 2.58 6.59 -4.25
C SER A 125 2.86 8.06 -4.59
N CYS A 126 2.07 8.99 -4.06
CA CYS A 126 2.26 10.43 -4.26
C CYS A 126 3.61 10.91 -3.69
N LEU A 127 3.97 10.46 -2.48
CA LEU A 127 5.26 10.74 -1.85
C LEU A 127 6.43 10.15 -2.63
N GLN A 128 6.29 8.93 -3.16
CA GLN A 128 7.32 8.28 -3.99
C GLN A 128 7.58 9.06 -5.29
N GLU A 129 6.52 9.52 -5.95
CA GLU A 129 6.64 10.36 -7.14
C GLU A 129 7.25 11.74 -6.81
N TRP A 130 6.86 12.35 -5.70
CA TRP A 130 7.48 13.59 -5.22
C TRP A 130 8.98 13.40 -4.97
N ARG A 131 9.37 12.35 -4.25
CA ARG A 131 10.78 12.02 -4.00
C ARG A 131 11.55 11.79 -5.29
N PHE A 132 10.98 11.11 -6.27
CA PHE A 132 11.58 10.92 -7.58
C PHE A 132 11.80 12.25 -8.30
N ARG A 133 10.82 13.17 -8.26
CA ARG A 133 10.94 14.50 -8.86
C ARG A 133 12.00 15.36 -8.17
N SER A 134 12.18 15.20 -6.87
CA SER A 134 13.22 15.92 -6.12
C SER A 134 14.65 15.45 -6.43
N LEU A 135 14.85 14.35 -7.17
CA LEU A 135 16.18 13.89 -7.58
C LEU A 135 16.81 14.77 -8.68
N PRO A 136 18.16 14.81 -8.77
CA PRO A 136 18.87 15.47 -9.87
C PRO A 136 18.44 14.95 -11.26
N ALA A 137 18.40 15.84 -12.25
CA ALA A 137 17.93 15.51 -13.61
C ALA A 137 18.69 14.33 -14.26
N GLY A 138 20.00 14.23 -14.03
CA GLY A 138 20.82 13.11 -14.50
C GLY A 138 20.36 11.77 -13.92
N MET A 139 20.15 11.72 -12.61
CA MET A 139 19.71 10.51 -11.91
C MET A 139 18.28 10.10 -12.28
N ARG A 140 17.36 11.07 -12.47
CA ARG A 140 16.01 10.78 -12.98
C ARG A 140 16.05 10.14 -14.36
N THR A 141 16.89 10.67 -15.24
CA THR A 141 17.04 10.17 -16.61
C THR A 141 17.63 8.76 -16.61
N GLU A 142 18.67 8.53 -15.81
CA GLU A 142 19.30 7.23 -15.64
C GLU A 142 18.30 6.17 -15.14
N LEU A 143 17.53 6.47 -14.08
CA LEU A 143 16.51 5.56 -13.54
C LEU A 143 15.39 5.26 -14.55
N LYS A 144 14.95 6.25 -15.34
CA LYS A 144 13.98 6.04 -16.42
C LYS A 144 14.53 5.14 -17.52
N GLN A 145 15.80 5.32 -17.90
CA GLN A 145 16.48 4.48 -18.89
C GLN A 145 16.66 3.05 -18.40
N MET A 146 17.07 2.85 -17.14
CA MET A 146 17.16 1.51 -16.55
C MET A 146 15.81 0.78 -16.56
N ARG A 147 14.74 1.48 -16.19
CA ARG A 147 13.37 0.94 -16.21
C ARG A 147 12.92 0.56 -17.61
N SER A 148 13.11 1.44 -18.61
CA SER A 148 12.69 1.16 -19.99
C SER A 148 13.45 -0.01 -20.60
N ALA A 149 14.76 -0.11 -20.36
CA ALA A 149 15.59 -1.23 -20.81
C ALA A 149 15.13 -2.56 -20.18
N LEU A 150 14.78 -2.55 -18.89
CA LEU A 150 14.27 -3.72 -18.18
C LEU A 150 12.90 -4.17 -18.73
N LEU A 151 11.96 -3.23 -18.89
CA LEU A 151 10.63 -3.52 -19.43
C LEU A 151 10.69 -4.04 -20.88
N MET A 152 11.55 -3.46 -21.71
CA MET A 152 11.75 -3.90 -23.08
C MET A 152 12.26 -5.35 -23.12
N ARG A 153 13.23 -5.70 -22.26
CA ARG A 153 13.79 -7.04 -22.22
C ARG A 153 12.83 -8.08 -21.63
N LEU A 154 12.04 -7.70 -20.63
CA LEU A 154 10.94 -8.51 -20.10
C LEU A 154 9.90 -8.81 -21.20
N LYS A 155 9.43 -7.78 -21.92
CA LYS A 155 8.48 -7.94 -23.02
C LYS A 155 9.03 -8.87 -24.11
N LYS A 156 10.31 -8.77 -24.44
CA LYS A 156 10.98 -9.65 -25.42
C LYS A 156 11.06 -11.10 -24.95
N HIS A 157 11.29 -11.37 -23.66
CA HIS A 157 11.30 -12.74 -23.14
C HIS A 157 9.90 -13.35 -23.10
N LEU A 158 8.92 -12.62 -22.58
CA LEU A 158 7.53 -13.08 -22.53
C LEU A 158 6.96 -13.33 -23.94
N GLY A 159 7.35 -12.53 -24.95
CA GLY A 159 6.98 -12.75 -26.34
C GLY A 159 7.65 -13.96 -27.02
N ARG A 160 8.84 -14.38 -26.55
CA ARG A 160 9.52 -15.59 -27.06
C ARG A 160 8.93 -16.88 -26.49
N GLU A 161 8.56 -16.87 -25.21
CA GLU A 161 7.90 -18.02 -24.59
C GLU A 161 6.49 -18.24 -25.14
N GLY A 162 5.74 -17.18 -25.43
CA GLY A 162 4.42 -17.28 -26.08
C GLY A 162 4.46 -17.80 -27.53
N SER A 163 5.59 -17.67 -28.23
CA SER A 163 5.75 -18.17 -29.62
C SER A 163 6.24 -19.62 -29.68
N THR A 164 7.03 -20.08 -28.70
CA THR A 164 7.44 -21.49 -28.61
C THR A 164 6.32 -22.43 -28.18
N VAL A 165 5.37 -21.96 -27.35
CA VAL A 165 4.21 -22.76 -26.93
C VAL A 165 3.23 -22.98 -28.09
N ASN A 166 3.04 -22.00 -28.97
CA ASN A 166 2.14 -22.15 -30.12
C ASN A 166 2.71 -23.05 -31.22
N SER A 167 4.04 -23.16 -31.34
CA SER A 167 4.70 -24.01 -32.35
C SER A 167 4.75 -25.50 -31.98
N GLN A 168 4.49 -25.86 -30.72
CA GLN A 168 4.43 -27.27 -30.26
C GLN A 168 2.99 -27.81 -30.18
N ALA A 169 2.00 -26.94 -30.38
CA ALA A 169 0.58 -27.30 -30.43
C ALA A 169 0.05 -27.44 -31.88
N SER A 170 0.94 -27.43 -32.88
CA SER A 170 0.64 -27.59 -34.32
C SER A 170 1.15 -28.93 -34.83
#